data_AF-A0A661WRP1-F1
#
_entry.id   AF-A0A661WRP1-F1
#
_cell.length_a   1.000
_cell.length_b   1.000
_cell.length_c   1.000
_cell.angle_alpha   90.00
_cell.angle_beta   90.00
_cell.angle_gamma   90.00
#
_symmetry.space_group_name_H-M   'P 1'
#
loop_
_entity.id
_entity.type
_entity.pdbx_description
1 polymer ?
#
loop_
_entity_poly.entity_id
_entity_poly.type
_entity_poly.pdbx_seq_one_letter_code
_entity_poly.pdbx_strand_id
1 'polypeptide(L)' 'MENQKLLETIADFAYISGRNNYFSGDSRADIQEIIYWAKDFEKKNEKTDWSCADYISEIEQYTVDKIKELCDLYNC' A
#
# COMPACT_ATOMS: atom_id res chain seq x y z
N MET A 1 -1.70 19.95 4.59
CA MET A 1 -0.44 19.21 4.39
C MET A 1 -0.42 17.88 5.13
N GLU A 2 -0.88 17.79 6.39
CA GLU A 2 -0.86 16.56 7.21
C GLU A 2 -1.59 15.34 6.62
N ASN A 3 -2.46 15.52 5.61
CA ASN A 3 -3.22 14.43 5.01
C ASN A 3 -2.84 14.15 3.55
N GLN A 4 -1.95 14.96 2.96
CA GLN A 4 -1.62 14.81 1.54
C GLN A 4 -0.78 13.55 1.30
N LYS A 5 0.18 13.26 2.18
CA LYS A 5 1.06 12.08 2.09
C LYS A 5 0.27 10.78 2.18
N LEU A 6 -0.58 10.64 3.20
CA LEU A 6 -1.45 9.48 3.35
C LEU A 6 -2.34 9.28 2.11
N LEU A 7 -2.88 10.35 1.53
CA LEU A 7 -3.69 10.26 0.31
C LEU A 7 -2.87 9.82 -0.91
N GLU A 8 -1.63 10.31 -1.05
CA GLU A 8 -0.68 9.89 -2.08
C GLU A 8 -0.32 8.41 -1.92
N THR A 9 0.05 7.95 -0.71
CA THR A 9 0.33 6.54 -0.42
C THR A 9 -0.87 5.63 -0.71
N ILE A 10 -2.10 6.05 -0.34
CA ILE A 10 -3.31 5.29 -0.68
C ILE A 10 -3.48 5.17 -2.20
N ALA A 11 -3.25 6.25 -2.94
CA ALA A 11 -3.37 6.26 -4.40
C ALA A 11 -2.30 5.37 -5.05
N ASP A 12 -1.05 5.43 -4.57
CA ASP A 12 0.05 4.60 -5.06
C ASP A 12 -0.23 3.12 -4.81
N PHE A 13 -0.64 2.74 -3.59
CA PHE A 13 -0.98 1.36 -3.26
C PHE A 13 -2.13 0.84 -4.13
N ALA A 14 -3.19 1.63 -4.34
CA ALA A 14 -4.28 1.25 -5.24
C ALA A 14 -3.82 1.04 -6.68
N TYR A 15 -2.96 1.93 -7.19
CA TYR A 15 -2.39 1.81 -8.53
C TYR A 15 -1.53 0.55 -8.69
N ILE A 16 -0.64 0.28 -7.73
CA ILE A 16 0.27 -0.87 -7.77
C ILE A 16 -0.51 -2.18 -7.60
N SER A 17 -1.50 -2.23 -6.70
CA SER A 17 -2.41 -3.38 -6.56
C SER A 17 -3.12 -3.68 -7.87
N GLY A 18 -3.68 -2.66 -8.54
CA GLY A 18 -4.30 -2.84 -9.85
C GLY A 18 -3.33 -3.34 -10.92
N ARG A 19 -2.09 -2.81 -10.95
CA ARG A 19 -1.04 -3.29 -11.87
C ARG A 19 -0.64 -4.74 -11.65
N ASN A 20 -0.81 -5.25 -10.43
CA ASN A 20 -0.54 -6.64 -10.07
C ASN A 20 -1.78 -7.54 -10.14
N ASN A 21 -2.88 -7.08 -10.76
CA ASN A 21 -4.15 -7.80 -10.86
C ASN A 21 -4.74 -8.22 -9.50
N TYR A 22 -4.45 -7.48 -8.44
CA TYR A 22 -5.05 -7.72 -7.14
C TYR A 22 -6.54 -7.33 -7.17
N PHE A 23 -7.40 -8.30 -6.92
CA PHE A 23 -8.83 -8.12 -6.72
C PHE A 23 -9.39 -9.33 -5.96
N SER A 24 -9.95 -9.10 -4.77
CA SER A 24 -10.48 -10.20 -3.93
C SER A 24 -11.88 -10.67 -4.36
N GLY A 25 -12.55 -9.93 -5.25
CA GLY A 25 -13.97 -10.08 -5.53
C GLY A 25 -14.85 -9.01 -4.89
N ASP A 26 -14.32 -8.25 -3.92
CA ASP A 26 -15.00 -7.12 -3.27
C ASP A 26 -14.10 -5.89 -3.21
N SER A 27 -14.42 -4.89 -4.05
CA SER A 27 -13.65 -3.65 -4.12
C SER A 27 -13.70 -2.82 -2.84
N ARG A 28 -14.74 -2.95 -2.01
CA ARG A 28 -14.83 -2.24 -0.73
C ARG A 28 -13.92 -2.87 0.31
N ALA A 29 -13.80 -4.19 0.32
CA ALA A 29 -12.83 -4.90 1.15
C ALA A 29 -11.39 -4.55 0.73
N ASP A 30 -11.10 -4.59 -0.57
CA ASP A 30 -9.77 -4.26 -1.12
C ASP A 30 -9.35 -2.82 -0.76
N ILE A 31 -10.26 -1.86 -0.90
CA ILE A 31 -10.00 -0.46 -0.53
C ILE A 31 -9.78 -0.31 0.97
N GLN A 32 -10.52 -1.05 1.81
CA GLN A 32 -10.32 -1.02 3.26
C GLN A 32 -8.94 -1.55 3.66
N GLU A 33 -8.49 -2.65 3.05
CA GLU A 33 -7.14 -3.18 3.24
C GLU A 33 -6.07 -2.18 2.82
N ILE A 34 -6.20 -1.58 1.63
CA ILE A 34 -5.26 -0.55 1.14
C ILE A 34 -5.17 0.64 2.11
N ILE A 35 -6.31 1.12 2.64
CA ILE A 35 -6.33 2.20 3.64
C ILE A 35 -5.61 1.79 4.92
N TYR A 36 -5.77 0.54 5.36
CA TYR A 36 -5.07 0.00 6.52
C TYR A 36 -3.56 -0.08 6.28
N TRP A 37 -3.14 -0.59 5.12
CA TRP A 37 -1.75 -0.66 4.69
C TRP A 37 -1.09 0.72 4.68
N ALA A 38 -1.75 1.73 4.11
CA ALA A 38 -1.21 3.08 4.04
C ALA A 38 -1.02 3.70 5.43
N LYS A 39 -1.95 3.47 6.37
CA LYS A 39 -1.81 3.93 7.76
C LYS A 39 -0.67 3.23 8.50
N ASP A 40 -0.51 1.93 8.29
CA ASP A 40 0.60 1.17 8.87
C ASP A 40 1.95 1.61 8.29
N PHE A 41 2.01 1.85 6.98
CA PHE A 41 3.19 2.35 6.29
C PHE A 41 3.62 3.73 6.79
N GLU A 42 2.69 4.69 6.87
CA GLU A 42 2.94 6.03 7.42
C GLU A 42 3.47 5.97 8.86
N LYS A 43 2.87 5.13 9.70
CA LYS A 43 3.31 4.95 11.08
C LYS A 43 4.73 4.38 11.17
N LYS A 44 5.07 3.40 10.31
CA LYS A 44 6.41 2.80 10.27
C LYS A 44 7.48 3.78 9.79
N ASN A 45 7.08 4.72 8.92
CA ASN A 45 7.97 5.68 8.28
C ASN A 45 7.83 7.11 8.84
N GLU A 46 7.25 7.27 10.03
CA GLU A 46 6.96 8.58 10.64
C GLU A 46 8.21 9.44 10.86
N LYS A 47 9.38 8.80 11.00
CA LYS A 47 10.69 9.44 11.23
C LYS A 47 11.61 9.41 10.00
N THR A 48 11.17 8.77 8.92
CA THR A 48 11.94 8.69 7.68
C THR A 48 11.77 10.01 6.92
N ASP A 49 12.82 10.49 6.27
CA ASP A 49 12.71 11.62 5.37
C ASP A 49 12.31 11.13 3.97
N TRP A 50 11.05 11.35 3.61
CA TRP A 50 10.45 10.93 2.35
C TRP A 50 11.03 11.68 1.14
N SER A 51 11.79 12.75 1.38
CA SER A 51 12.47 13.50 0.31
C SER A 51 13.84 12.93 -0.07
N CYS A 52 14.39 12.02 0.75
CA CYS A 52 15.76 11.50 0.57
C CYS A 52 15.84 9.97 0.40
N ALA A 53 14.72 9.25 0.43
CA ALA A 53 14.66 7.81 0.18
C ALA A 53 14.05 7.51 -1.19
N ASP A 54 14.34 6.33 -1.73
CA ASP A 54 13.73 5.77 -2.93
C ASP A 54 12.27 5.35 -2.62
N TYR A 55 11.47 6.32 -2.16
CA TYR A 55 10.15 6.16 -1.58
C TYR A 55 9.18 5.40 -2.49
N ILE A 56 9.30 5.63 -3.81
CA ILE A 56 8.52 4.90 -4.81
C ILE A 56 8.86 3.41 -4.78
N SER A 57 10.15 3.06 -4.71
CA SER A 57 10.60 1.67 -4.60
C SER A 57 10.16 1.02 -3.28
N GLU A 58 10.19 1.77 -2.16
CA GLU A 58 9.69 1.28 -0.87
C GLU A 58 8.19 0.99 -0.89
N ILE A 59 7.41 1.89 -1.50
CA ILE A 59 5.97 1.71 -1.70
C ILE A 59 5.65 0.53 -2.60
N GLU A 60 6.39 0.38 -3.71
CA GLU A 60 6.21 -0.73 -4.64
C GLU A 60 6.50 -2.06 -3.96
N GLN A 61 7.63 -2.16 -3.27
CA GLN A 61 8.02 -3.36 -2.54
C GLN A 61 7.01 -3.70 -1.43
N TYR A 62 6.62 -2.72 -0.60
CA TYR A 62 5.65 -2.93 0.48
C TYR A 62 4.30 -3.43 -0.06
N THR A 63 3.80 -2.83 -1.14
CA THR A 63 2.50 -3.22 -1.73
C THR A 63 2.57 -4.64 -2.29
N VAL A 64 3.64 -4.98 -3.01
CA VAL A 64 3.82 -6.33 -3.57
C VAL A 64 3.91 -7.38 -2.47
N ASP A 65 4.61 -7.08 -1.38
CA ASP A 65 4.72 -8.00 -0.24
C ASP A 65 3.37 -8.21 0.46
N LYS A 66 2.57 -7.15 0.62
CA LYS A 66 1.20 -7.27 1.16
C LYS A 66 0.29 -8.14 0.30
N ILE A 67 0.35 -7.99 -1.02
CA ILE A 67 -0.42 -8.81 -1.96
C ILE A 67 0.00 -10.29 -1.84
N LYS A 68 1.30 -10.57 -1.77
CA LYS A 68 1.81 -11.94 -1.59
C LYS A 68 1.38 -12.54 -0.26
N GLU A 69 1.50 -11.80 0.84
CA GLU A 69 1.03 -12.23 2.16
C GLU A 69 -0.44 -12.65 2.12
N LEU A 70 -1.30 -11.87 1.46
CA LEU A 70 -2.70 -12.22 1.28
C LEU A 70 -2.87 -13.48 0.42
N CYS A 71 -2.11 -13.64 -0.67
CA CYS A 71 -2.23 -14.84 -1.47
C CYS A 71 -1.76 -16.11 -0.77
N ASP A 72 -0.68 -16.03 -0.01
CA ASP A 72 -0.23 -17.14 0.82
C ASP A 72 -1.25 -17.51 1.91
N LEU A 73 -1.97 -16.52 2.45
CA LEU A 73 -3.02 -16.74 3.45
C LEU A 73 -4.31 -17.35 2.87
N TYR A 74 -4.66 -17.00 1.63
CA TYR A 74 -5.94 -17.37 1.02
C TYR A 74 -5.84 -18.37 -0.15
N ASN A 75 -4.64 -18.88 -0.46
CA ASN A 75 -4.35 -19.77 -1.59
C ASN A 75 -4.90 -19.24 -2.92
N CYS A 76 -4.57 -17.99 -3.27
CA CYS A 76 -4.44 -17.65 -4.69
C CYS A 76 -3.14 -18.26 -5.26
#